data_AF-A0A7K3KPG8-F1
#
_entry.id   AF-A0A7K3KPG8-F1
#
_cell.length_a   1.000
_cell.length_b   1.000
_cell.length_c   1.000
_cell.angle_alpha   90.00
_cell.angle_beta   90.00
_cell.angle_gamma   90.00
#
_symmetry.space_group_name_H-M   'P 1'
#
loop_
_entity.id
_entity.type
_entity.pdbx_description
1 polymer ?
#
loop_
_entity_poly.entity_id
_entity_poly.type
_entity_poly.pdbx_seq_one_letter_code
_entity_poly.pdbx_strand_id
1 'polypeptide(L)'
;MSTLTPEKRVEDALLTYLTEINAYAIKNQASATTGKGRPDISACINGRYVAIEVKHGKGTSKTTLMQYNHLIRIARAKGLAYYVNNVEDFKANIEILLKMSTSNWVKVTPDMCTPKVFLSNLNGLLHKYTILRINKKGEILALKTVNGSIK
;
A
#
# COMPACT_ATOMS: atom_id res chain seq x y z
N MET A 1 -5.42 24.16 23.10
CA MET A 1 -5.01 23.38 21.92
C MET A 1 -4.71 21.97 22.38
N SER A 2 -5.37 20.93 21.85
CA SER A 2 -5.06 19.55 22.25
C SER A 2 -3.68 19.17 21.72
N THR A 3 -2.74 18.86 22.60
CA THR A 3 -1.41 18.35 22.23
C THR A 3 -1.57 17.01 21.51
N LEU A 4 -1.07 16.92 20.27
CA LEU A 4 -1.03 15.68 19.50
C LEU A 4 -0.24 14.63 20.28
N THR A 5 -0.79 13.41 20.40
CA THR A 5 -0.05 12.32 21.01
C THR A 5 1.18 11.99 20.15
N PRO A 6 2.29 11.54 20.75
CA PRO A 6 3.45 11.14 19.98
C PRO A 6 3.18 10.03 18.94
N GLU A 7 2.28 9.09 19.23
CA GLU A 7 1.79 8.10 18.24
C GLU A 7 1.17 8.78 17.02
N LYS A 8 0.29 9.75 17.26
CA LYS A 8 -0.39 10.46 16.17
C LYS A 8 0.58 11.25 15.32
N ARG A 9 1.65 11.81 15.90
CA ARG A 9 2.71 12.48 15.13
C ARG A 9 3.46 11.51 14.19
N VAL A 10 3.77 10.30 14.65
CA VAL A 10 4.43 9.28 13.83
C VAL A 10 3.49 8.81 12.72
N GLU A 11 2.22 8.58 13.05
CA GLU A 11 1.19 8.17 12.10
C GLU A 11 0.96 9.22 11.00
N ASP A 12 0.81 10.49 11.37
CA ASP A 12 0.62 11.60 10.42
C ASP A 12 1.84 11.71 9.49
N ALA A 13 3.06 11.61 10.04
CA ALA A 13 4.30 11.64 9.25
C ALA A 13 4.42 10.45 8.28
N LEU A 14 3.95 9.26 8.68
CA LEU A 14 3.89 8.09 7.79
C LEU A 14 2.89 8.31 6.65
N LEU A 15 1.70 8.83 6.93
CA LEU A 15 0.70 9.11 5.90
C LEU A 15 1.18 10.18 4.90
N THR A 16 1.86 11.23 5.39
CA THR A 16 2.52 12.21 4.53
C THR A 16 3.53 11.54 3.61
N TYR A 17 4.46 10.74 4.17
CA TYR A 17 5.47 10.05 3.37
C TYR A 17 4.87 9.09 2.34
N LEU A 18 3.86 8.30 2.72
CA LEU A 18 3.17 7.38 1.81
C LEU A 18 2.52 8.13 0.64
N THR A 19 1.96 9.32 0.90
CA THR A 19 1.41 10.19 -0.14
C THR A 19 2.52 10.72 -1.06
N GLU A 20 3.64 11.17 -0.50
CA GLU A 20 4.79 11.68 -1.27
C GLU A 20 5.35 10.65 -2.26
N ILE A 21 5.36 9.37 -1.88
CA ILE A 21 5.84 8.27 -2.74
C ILE A 21 4.75 7.68 -3.66
N ASN A 22 3.57 8.33 -3.72
CA ASN A 22 2.42 7.88 -4.51
C ASN A 22 1.96 6.45 -4.15
N ALA A 23 2.04 6.09 -2.87
CA ALA A 23 1.46 4.85 -2.36
C ALA A 23 -0.04 5.01 -2.12
N TYR A 24 -0.79 3.92 -2.31
CA TYR A 24 -2.15 3.85 -1.81
C TYR A 24 -2.12 3.50 -0.33
N ALA A 25 -2.73 4.30 0.55
CA ALA A 25 -2.73 4.05 1.98
C ALA A 25 -4.11 4.31 2.60
N ILE A 26 -4.53 3.42 3.50
CA ILE A 26 -5.76 3.54 4.30
C ILE A 26 -5.35 3.47 5.76
N LYS A 27 -5.78 4.47 6.54
CA LYS A 27 -5.73 4.42 7.99
C LYS A 27 -6.89 3.57 8.51
N ASN A 28 -6.59 2.53 9.26
CA ASN A 28 -7.58 1.66 9.88
C ASN A 28 -7.95 2.20 11.26
N GLN A 29 -9.22 2.53 11.45
CA GLN A 29 -9.76 2.85 12.77
C GLN A 29 -10.37 1.60 13.40
N ALA A 30 -9.98 1.30 14.64
CA ALA A 30 -10.67 0.30 15.43
C ALA A 30 -12.08 0.81 15.78
N SER A 31 -13.09 -0.01 15.54
CA SER A 31 -14.48 0.24 15.92
C SER A 31 -15.07 -1.03 16.51
N ALA A 32 -16.25 -0.94 17.14
CA ALA A 32 -16.93 -2.11 17.67
C ALA A 32 -17.27 -3.16 16.58
N THR A 33 -17.42 -2.72 15.33
CA THR A 33 -17.75 -3.58 14.18
C THR A 33 -16.51 -4.08 13.44
N THR A 34 -15.37 -3.42 13.60
CA THR A 34 -14.11 -3.82 12.98
C THR A 34 -13.31 -4.64 14.01
N GLY A 35 -13.14 -5.94 13.77
CA GLY A 35 -12.33 -6.86 14.63
C GLY A 35 -10.96 -6.30 15.10
N LYS A 36 -10.53 -6.69 16.31
CA LYS A 36 -9.36 -6.11 16.98
C LYS A 36 -8.03 -6.56 16.37
N GLY A 37 -6.99 -5.74 16.55
CA GLY A 37 -5.60 -6.09 16.21
C GLY A 37 -5.23 -5.99 14.73
N ARG A 38 -6.02 -5.28 13.92
CA ARG A 38 -5.60 -4.88 12.57
C ARG A 38 -4.43 -3.87 12.65
N PRO A 39 -3.53 -3.85 11.66
CA PRO A 39 -2.50 -2.81 11.57
C PRO A 39 -3.13 -1.42 11.48
N ASP A 40 -2.48 -0.42 12.08
CA ASP A 40 -2.96 0.98 12.07
C ASP A 40 -3.07 1.56 10.64
N ILE A 41 -2.13 1.20 9.75
CA ILE A 41 -2.17 1.62 8.34
C ILE A 41 -2.02 0.38 7.45
N SER A 42 -2.84 0.32 6.41
CA SER A 42 -2.71 -0.62 5.30
C SER A 42 -2.35 0.14 4.04
N ALA A 43 -1.24 -0.24 3.40
CA ALA A 43 -0.75 0.42 2.20
C ALA A 43 -0.48 -0.57 1.06
N CYS A 44 -0.55 -0.08 -0.18
CA CYS A 44 0.00 -0.73 -1.35
C CYS A 44 1.13 0.16 -1.88
N ILE A 45 2.35 -0.36 -1.78
CA ILE A 45 3.58 0.34 -2.19
C ILE A 45 4.22 -0.48 -3.30
N ASN A 46 4.30 0.09 -4.51
CA ASN A 46 4.90 -0.56 -5.67
C ASN A 46 4.35 -1.98 -5.91
N GLY A 47 3.03 -2.13 -5.87
CA GLY A 47 2.33 -3.40 -6.09
C GLY A 47 2.42 -4.41 -4.95
N ARG A 48 3.02 -4.06 -3.80
CA ARG A 48 3.07 -4.91 -2.61
C ARG A 48 2.18 -4.38 -1.51
N TYR A 49 1.42 -5.28 -0.89
CA TYR A 49 0.73 -4.97 0.35
C TYR A 49 1.73 -4.77 1.48
N VAL A 50 1.60 -3.66 2.21
CA VAL A 50 2.42 -3.24 3.33
C VAL A 50 1.51 -2.88 4.50
N ALA A 51 1.61 -3.63 5.58
CA ALA A 51 0.96 -3.34 6.85
C ALA A 51 1.92 -2.59 7.77
N ILE A 52 1.43 -1.54 8.41
CA ILE A 52 2.22 -0.68 9.30
C ILE A 52 1.47 -0.56 10.61
N GLU A 53 2.10 -1.01 11.68
CA GLU A 53 1.65 -0.83 13.05
C GLU A 53 2.51 0.26 13.70
N VAL A 54 1.88 1.37 14.08
CA VAL A 54 2.53 2.54 14.68
C VAL A 54 2.66 2.34 16.19
N LYS A 55 3.85 2.60 16.72
CA LYS A 55 4.12 2.55 18.16
C LYS A 55 4.82 3.82 18.62
N HIS A 56 4.58 4.24 19.86
CA HIS A 56 5.35 5.28 20.51
C HIS A 56 6.17 4.72 21.69
N GLY A 57 7.36 5.31 21.90
CA GLY A 57 8.21 5.10 23.08
C GLY A 57 9.38 4.13 22.86
N LYS A 58 10.35 4.16 23.79
CA LYS A 58 11.40 3.12 23.88
C LYS A 58 10.80 1.88 24.54
N GLY A 59 10.82 0.77 23.82
CA GLY A 59 10.36 -0.53 24.29
C GLY A 59 9.15 -1.05 23.52
N THR A 60 9.01 -2.37 23.52
CA THR A 60 7.86 -3.14 23.05
C THR A 60 6.64 -2.86 23.95
N SER A 61 6.14 -1.63 23.97
CA SER A 61 4.83 -1.31 24.55
C SER A 61 3.81 -2.26 23.90
N LYS A 62 3.44 -3.26 24.69
CA LYS A 62 3.08 -4.62 24.26
C LYS A 62 2.23 -4.62 23.01
N THR A 63 2.85 -4.92 21.88
CA THR A 63 2.12 -5.50 20.75
C THR A 63 1.26 -6.61 21.31
N THR A 64 -0.06 -6.43 21.24
CA THR A 64 -0.97 -7.46 21.73
C THR A 64 -0.78 -8.70 20.87
N LEU A 65 -0.94 -9.89 21.46
CA LEU A 65 -0.79 -11.16 20.73
C LEU A 65 -1.63 -11.18 19.43
N MET A 66 -2.79 -10.52 19.44
CA MET A 66 -3.63 -10.33 18.25
C MET A 66 -2.94 -9.52 17.13
N GLN A 67 -2.30 -8.40 17.44
CA GLN A 67 -1.58 -7.59 16.45
C GLN A 67 -0.43 -8.37 15.83
N TYR A 68 0.32 -9.10 16.66
CA TYR A 68 1.41 -9.95 16.19
C TYR A 68 0.91 -11.07 15.27
N ASN A 69 -0.21 -11.72 15.63
CA ASN A 69 -0.84 -12.74 14.78
C ASN A 69 -1.26 -12.19 13.42
N HIS A 70 -1.79 -10.97 13.36
CA HIS A 70 -2.12 -10.31 12.09
C HIS A 70 -0.88 -10.08 11.23
N LEU A 71 0.20 -9.55 11.80
CA LEU A 71 1.45 -9.33 11.06
C LEU A 71 2.06 -10.64 10.55
N ILE A 72 2.03 -11.71 11.35
CA ILE A 72 2.46 -13.05 10.90
C ILE A 72 1.62 -13.53 9.72
N ARG A 73 0.29 -13.39 9.79
CA ARG A 73 -0.61 -13.81 8.70
C ARG A 73 -0.31 -13.05 7.41
N ILE A 74 -0.04 -11.75 7.52
CA ILE A 74 0.33 -10.90 6.38
C ILE A 74 1.67 -11.35 5.79
N ALA A 75 2.68 -11.58 6.63
CA ALA A 75 3.99 -12.07 6.18
C ALA A 75 3.88 -13.45 5.50
N ARG A 76 3.09 -14.37 6.06
CA ARG A 76 2.80 -15.69 5.45
C ARG A 76 2.09 -15.56 4.10
N ALA A 77 1.27 -14.53 3.93
CA ALA A 77 0.63 -14.19 2.67
C ALA A 77 1.55 -13.41 1.70
N LYS A 78 2.86 -13.32 1.99
CA LYS A 78 3.88 -12.59 1.20
C LYS A 78 3.71 -11.06 1.19
N GLY A 79 2.88 -10.51 2.07
CA GLY A 79 2.83 -9.08 2.36
C GLY A 79 3.99 -8.66 3.26
N LEU A 80 4.26 -7.36 3.30
CA LEU A 80 5.24 -6.78 4.23
C LEU A 80 4.52 -6.29 5.49
N ALA A 81 5.14 -6.46 6.64
CA ALA A 81 4.59 -6.08 7.93
C ALA A 81 5.67 -5.37 8.75
N TYR A 82 5.41 -4.12 9.14
CA TYR A 82 6.35 -3.29 9.87
C TYR A 82 5.77 -2.84 11.21
N TYR A 83 6.56 -2.96 12.27
CA TYR A 83 6.41 -2.17 13.48
C TYR A 83 7.20 -0.89 13.32
N VAL A 84 6.55 0.26 13.50
CA VAL A 84 7.18 1.55 13.24
C VAL A 84 7.04 2.45 14.45
N ASN A 85 8.17 2.74 15.08
CA ASN A 85 8.32 3.77 16.13
C ASN A 85 9.23 4.93 15.68
N ASN A 86 9.90 4.78 14.55
CA ASN A 86 10.78 5.75 13.92
C ASN A 86 10.45 5.77 12.41
N VAL A 87 10.14 6.96 11.89
CA VAL A 87 9.69 7.11 10.50
C VAL A 87 10.86 6.95 9.53
N GLU A 88 12.05 7.40 9.91
CA GLU A 88 13.26 7.35 9.09
C GLU A 88 13.69 5.90 8.79
N ASP A 89 13.63 5.01 9.78
CA ASP A 89 13.91 3.58 9.61
C ASP A 89 12.92 2.93 8.64
N PHE A 90 11.64 3.32 8.71
CA PHE A 90 10.63 2.86 7.76
C PHE A 90 10.94 3.37 6.34
N LYS A 91 11.28 4.66 6.19
CA LYS A 91 11.64 5.25 4.89
C LYS A 91 12.81 4.51 4.24
N ALA A 92 13.86 4.22 4.99
CA ALA A 92 15.03 3.50 4.48
C ALA A 92 14.66 2.11 3.92
N ASN A 93 13.81 1.37 4.63
CA ASN A 93 13.32 0.06 4.18
C ASN A 93 12.45 0.16 2.91
N ILE A 94 11.57 1.17 2.83
CA ILE A 94 10.72 1.38 1.66
C ILE A 94 11.53 1.86 0.44
N GLU A 95 12.55 2.68 0.63
CA GLU A 95 13.43 3.09 -0.46
C GLU A 95 14.13 1.89 -1.12
N ILE A 96 14.57 0.91 -0.33
CA ILE A 96 15.13 -0.35 -0.87
C ILE A 96 14.08 -1.07 -1.72
N LEU A 97 12.84 -1.20 -1.23
CA LEU A 97 11.74 -1.81 -1.98
C LEU A 97 11.46 -1.08 -3.30
N LEU A 98 11.50 0.25 -3.31
CA LEU A 98 11.29 1.06 -4.51
C LEU A 98 12.45 0.92 -5.51
N LYS A 99 13.70 0.82 -5.04
CA LYS A 99 14.89 0.61 -5.87
C LYS A 99 14.95 -0.79 -6.49
N MET A 100 14.40 -1.81 -5.82
CA MET A 100 14.32 -3.18 -6.34
C MET A 100 13.29 -3.34 -7.47
N SER A 101 12.48 -2.31 -7.76
CA SER A 101 11.50 -2.31 -8.85
C SER A 101 12.13 -1.80 -10.14
N THR A 102 12.38 -2.69 -11.10
CA THR A 102 13.00 -2.34 -12.39
C THR A 102 11.99 -1.88 -13.46
N SER A 103 10.69 -1.76 -13.14
CA SER A 103 9.65 -1.56 -14.16
C SER A 103 8.36 -0.89 -13.63
N ASN A 104 8.06 0.33 -14.08
CA ASN A 104 6.79 1.06 -13.81
C ASN A 104 5.59 0.54 -14.63
N TRP A 105 5.53 -0.76 -14.87
CA TRP A 105 4.50 -1.37 -15.69
C TRP A 105 3.38 -1.87 -14.78
N VAL A 106 2.19 -1.27 -14.92
CA VAL A 106 0.98 -1.62 -14.18
C VAL A 106 0.11 -2.50 -15.05
N LYS A 107 -0.26 -3.69 -14.57
CA LYS A 107 -1.21 -4.58 -15.24
C LYS A 107 -2.63 -4.13 -14.91
N VAL A 108 -3.41 -3.83 -15.93
CA VAL A 108 -4.84 -3.53 -15.82
C VAL A 108 -5.62 -4.64 -16.53
N THR A 109 -6.48 -5.34 -15.80
CA THR A 109 -7.40 -6.32 -16.39
C THR A 109 -8.78 -5.67 -16.58
N PRO A 110 -9.49 -5.94 -17.69
CA PRO A 110 -10.78 -5.29 -17.98
C PRO A 110 -11.88 -5.55 -16.95
N ASP A 111 -11.76 -6.62 -16.15
CA ASP A 111 -12.69 -7.04 -15.11
C ASP A 111 -12.52 -6.30 -13.77
N MET A 112 -11.43 -5.55 -13.61
CA MET A 112 -11.25 -4.67 -12.44
C MET A 112 -12.07 -3.40 -12.65
N CYS A 113 -13.31 -3.38 -12.14
CA CYS A 113 -14.22 -2.24 -11.95
C CYS A 113 -13.66 -0.87 -12.36
N THR A 114 -13.58 -0.59 -13.67
CA THR A 114 -13.29 0.74 -14.19
C THR A 114 -14.63 1.44 -14.45
N PRO A 115 -14.85 2.67 -13.95
CA PRO A 115 -16.04 3.44 -14.28
C PRO A 115 -16.20 3.51 -15.80
N LYS A 116 -17.41 3.26 -16.31
CA LYS A 116 -17.76 3.26 -17.75
C LYS A 116 -17.20 4.45 -18.55
N VAL A 117 -16.93 5.57 -17.88
CA VAL A 117 -16.33 6.79 -18.45
C VAL A 117 -14.91 6.56 -19.01
N PHE A 118 -14.15 5.59 -18.49
CA PHE A 118 -12.83 5.24 -19.04
C PHE A 118 -12.93 4.31 -20.27
N LEU A 119 -14.02 3.54 -20.36
CA LEU A 119 -14.25 2.55 -21.42
C LEU A 119 -14.75 3.16 -22.74
N SER A 120 -15.39 4.33 -22.73
CA SER A 120 -15.90 4.96 -23.97
C SER A 120 -14.80 5.31 -24.98
N ASN A 121 -13.56 5.50 -24.50
CA ASN A 121 -12.38 5.74 -25.34
C ASN A 121 -11.58 4.45 -25.66
N LEU A 122 -12.01 3.29 -25.16
CA LEU A 122 -11.35 1.98 -25.33
C LEU A 122 -12.19 0.97 -26.11
N ASN A 123 -13.25 1.44 -26.77
CA ASN A 123 -14.15 0.61 -27.59
C ASN A 123 -13.36 -0.21 -28.62
N GLY A 124 -13.17 -1.50 -28.33
CA GLY A 124 -12.47 -2.48 -29.17
C GLY A 124 -11.41 -3.33 -28.48
N LEU A 125 -10.97 -2.97 -27.27
CA LEU A 125 -9.84 -3.62 -26.58
C LEU A 125 -10.25 -4.57 -25.44
N LEU A 126 -11.41 -5.22 -25.54
CA LEU A 126 -12.03 -5.97 -24.44
C LEU A 126 -11.57 -7.42 -24.26
N HIS A 127 -10.53 -7.83 -24.96
CA HIS A 127 -9.85 -9.08 -24.65
C HIS A 127 -8.38 -8.76 -24.50
N LYS A 128 -7.67 -9.43 -23.58
CA LYS A 128 -6.21 -9.35 -23.41
C LYS A 128 -5.82 -8.13 -22.55
N TYR A 129 -5.23 -8.37 -21.39
CA TYR A 129 -4.96 -7.31 -20.41
C TYR A 129 -4.03 -6.23 -20.97
N THR A 130 -4.23 -5.01 -20.48
CA THR A 130 -3.47 -3.84 -20.90
C THR A 130 -2.42 -3.55 -19.85
N ILE A 131 -1.16 -3.46 -20.26
CA ILE A 131 -0.09 -3.02 -19.38
C ILE A 131 0.19 -1.54 -19.68
N LEU A 132 0.08 -0.72 -18.66
CA LEU A 132 0.41 0.70 -18.73
C LEU A 132 1.81 0.92 -18.19
N ARG A 133 2.65 1.66 -18.92
CA ARG A 133 3.84 2.26 -18.34
C ARG A 133 3.44 3.60 -17.76
N ILE A 134 3.69 3.82 -16.47
CA ILE A 134 3.42 5.12 -15.83
C ILE A 134 4.71 5.81 -15.38
N ASN A 135 4.69 7.13 -15.26
CA ASN A 135 5.77 7.87 -14.60
C ASN A 135 5.55 7.93 -13.08
N LYS A 136 6.49 8.55 -12.36
CA LYS A 136 6.42 8.69 -10.90
C LYS A 136 5.21 9.50 -10.41
N LYS A 137 4.64 10.36 -11.26
CA LYS A 137 3.44 11.16 -10.97
C LYS A 137 2.13 10.41 -11.27
N GLY A 138 2.20 9.17 -11.75
CA GLY A 138 1.03 8.39 -12.17
C GLY A 138 0.54 8.68 -13.59
N GLU A 139 1.26 9.48 -14.37
CA GLU A 139 0.88 9.79 -15.76
C GLU A 139 1.21 8.60 -16.67
N ILE A 140 0.31 8.29 -17.61
CA ILE A 140 0.50 7.20 -18.57
C ILE A 140 1.54 7.62 -19.61
N LEU A 141 2.64 6.88 -19.68
CA LEU A 141 3.73 7.06 -20.63
C LEU A 141 3.64 6.15 -21.86
N ALA A 142 3.09 4.94 -21.70
CA ALA A 142 2.92 3.99 -22.80
C ALA A 142 1.84 2.95 -22.46
N LEU A 143 1.31 2.29 -23.49
CA LEU A 143 0.31 1.23 -23.38
C LEU A 143 0.72 0.04 -24.25
N LYS A 144 0.56 -1.19 -23.72
CA LYS A 144 0.74 -2.43 -24.47
C LYS A 144 -0.40 -3.40 -24.19
N THR A 145 -1.08 -3.84 -25.23
CA THR A 145 -2.05 -4.95 -25.17
C THR A 145 -1.30 -6.27 -25.28
N VAL A 146 -1.49 -7.19 -24.33
CA VAL A 146 -0.79 -8.47 -24.33
C VAL A 146 -1.76 -9.62 -24.58
N ASN A 147 -1.66 -10.21 -25.77
CA ASN A 147 -2.44 -11.38 -26.17
C ASN A 147 -1.95 -12.65 -25.46
N GLY A 148 -2.37 -12.87 -24.22
CA GLY A 148 -2.03 -14.08 -23.46
C GLY A 148 -3.22 -14.64 -22.68
N SER A 149 -3.40 -15.95 -22.75
CA SER A 149 -4.31 -16.70 -21.88
C SER A 149 -3.71 -16.78 -20.48
N ILE A 150 -4.54 -16.57 -19.45
CA ILE A 150 -4.18 -16.92 -18.07
C ILE A 150 -4.12 -18.45 -18.03
N LYS A 151 -2.95 -19.03 -17.76
CA LYS A 151 -2.85 -20.43 -17.33
C LYS A 151 -3.12 -20.49 -15.83
#